data_AF-A0A940IWM1-F1
#
_entry.id   AF-A0A940IWM1-F1
#
_cell.length_a   1.000
_cell.length_b   1.000
_cell.length_c   1.000
_cell.angle_alpha   90.00
_cell.angle_beta   90.00
_cell.angle_gamma   90.00
#
_symmetry.space_group_name_H-M   'P 1'
#
loop_
_entity.id
_entity.type
_entity.pdbx_description
1 polymer ?
#
loop_
_entity_poly.entity_id
_entity_poly.type
_entity_poly.pdbx_seq_one_letter_code
_entity_poly.pdbx_strand_id
1 'polypeptide(L)'
;MDEVFELELYSRPNRLLDPDFGKLLSHDFGDLVLGLSNIPSKVDSDNLIIAIAEGEITEAEFNSFCIINNLQSSVYNCDSAAKFLAFLYGTPVAWIHLPYDDYGLAMFKDILNWACQNDLNIQCGSNLHCELSTNVKPVYWDNISTGSITSDS
;
A
#
# COMPACT_ATOMS: atom_id res chain seq x y z
N MET A 1 -13.75 -25.43 10.85
CA MET A 1 -13.30 -24.04 10.71
C MET A 1 -13.40 -23.79 9.23
N ASP A 2 -14.31 -22.92 8.82
CA ASP A 2 -14.45 -22.63 7.40
C ASP A 2 -13.18 -21.90 6.97
N GLU A 3 -12.49 -22.45 5.98
CA GLU A 3 -11.25 -21.87 5.50
C GLU A 3 -11.56 -20.48 4.93
N VAL A 4 -10.69 -19.51 5.23
CA VAL A 4 -10.82 -18.13 4.76
C VAL A 4 -9.52 -17.69 4.11
N PHE A 5 -9.65 -16.95 3.01
CA PHE A 5 -8.56 -16.25 2.36
C PHE A 5 -8.45 -14.85 2.95
N GLU A 6 -7.26 -14.52 3.47
CA GLU A 6 -6.93 -13.17 3.93
C GLU A 6 -6.07 -12.47 2.89
N LEU A 7 -6.53 -11.32 2.44
CA LEU A 7 -5.85 -10.49 1.46
C LEU A 7 -5.74 -9.06 1.97
N GLU A 8 -4.75 -8.34 1.48
CA GLU A 8 -4.57 -6.93 1.78
C GLU A 8 -4.66 -6.11 0.50
N LEU A 9 -5.45 -5.04 0.57
CA LEU A 9 -5.53 -4.04 -0.48
C LEU A 9 -4.57 -2.91 -0.14
N TYR A 10 -3.72 -2.55 -1.10
CA TYR A 10 -2.68 -1.53 -0.96
C TYR A 10 -2.81 -0.45 -2.03
N SER A 11 -2.48 0.78 -1.66
CA SER A 11 -2.24 1.83 -2.63
C SER A 11 -0.96 1.57 -3.42
N ARG A 12 -0.90 2.12 -4.63
CA ARG A 12 0.35 2.18 -5.36
C ARG A 12 1.26 3.28 -4.81
N PRO A 13 2.59 3.08 -4.89
CA PRO A 13 3.56 4.17 -4.77
C PRO A 13 3.27 5.34 -5.72
N ASN A 14 3.87 6.48 -5.42
CA ASN A 14 3.77 7.75 -6.10
C ASN A 14 2.37 8.36 -6.14
N ARG A 15 1.49 7.96 -5.22
CA ARG A 15 0.14 8.50 -5.09
C ARG A 15 -0.24 8.67 -3.62
N LEU A 16 -0.73 9.86 -3.28
CA LEU A 16 -1.37 10.10 -2.00
C LEU A 16 -2.86 9.77 -2.12
N LEU A 17 -3.31 8.85 -1.27
CA LEU A 17 -4.73 8.60 -1.08
C LEU A 17 -5.27 9.51 0.03
N ASP A 18 -6.58 9.74 -0.01
CA ASP A 18 -7.28 10.33 1.11
C ASP A 18 -7.13 9.42 2.35
N PRO A 19 -6.83 9.94 3.56
CA PRO A 19 -6.65 9.14 4.77
C PRO A 19 -7.85 8.26 5.13
N ASP A 20 -9.06 8.67 4.72
CA ASP A 20 -10.31 7.95 4.95
C ASP A 20 -10.74 7.10 3.75
N PHE A 21 -9.94 7.03 2.67
CA PHE A 21 -10.28 6.28 1.47
C PHE A 21 -10.65 4.82 1.78
N GLY A 22 -9.91 4.15 2.67
CA GLY A 22 -10.20 2.77 3.06
C GLY A 22 -11.57 2.61 3.71
N LYS A 23 -12.02 3.58 4.52
CA LYS A 23 -13.34 3.54 5.16
C LYS A 23 -14.50 3.56 4.16
N LEU A 24 -14.29 4.12 2.97
CA LEU A 24 -15.32 4.15 1.94
C LEU A 24 -15.59 2.75 1.35
N LEU A 25 -14.66 1.81 1.50
CA LEU A 25 -14.74 0.48 0.88
C LEU A 25 -15.71 -0.47 1.58
N SER A 26 -15.89 -0.31 2.90
CA SER A 26 -16.84 -1.14 3.64
C SER A 26 -18.28 -0.90 3.18
N HIS A 27 -18.59 0.25 2.59
CA HIS A 27 -19.90 0.53 2.01
C HIS A 27 -20.18 -0.33 0.77
N ASP A 28 -19.16 -0.59 -0.05
CA ASP A 28 -19.31 -1.28 -1.33
C ASP A 28 -19.28 -2.81 -1.18
N PHE A 29 -18.50 -3.33 -0.22
CA PHE A 29 -18.25 -4.78 -0.06
C PHE A 29 -18.70 -5.38 1.28
N GLY A 30 -19.24 -4.55 2.18
CA GLY A 30 -19.77 -5.00 3.48
C GLY A 30 -18.71 -5.64 4.38
N ASP A 31 -19.13 -6.65 5.15
CA ASP A 31 -18.32 -7.29 6.20
C ASP A 31 -17.12 -8.09 5.67
N LEU A 32 -17.02 -8.30 4.35
CA LEU A 32 -15.89 -8.96 3.71
C LEU A 32 -14.65 -8.06 3.63
N VAL A 33 -14.82 -6.74 3.77
CA VAL A 33 -13.75 -5.75 3.61
C VAL A 33 -13.72 -4.82 4.82
N LEU A 34 -12.62 -4.89 5.55
CA LEU A 34 -12.33 -3.98 6.65
C LEU A 34 -11.46 -2.82 6.14
N GLY A 35 -12.10 -1.69 5.89
CA GLY A 35 -11.43 -0.44 5.52
C GLY A 35 -10.49 0.06 6.61
N LEU A 36 -9.25 0.37 6.24
CA LEU A 36 -8.23 0.91 7.15
C LEU A 36 -8.17 2.44 7.05
N SER A 37 -7.80 3.09 8.15
CA SER A 37 -7.46 4.51 8.17
C SER A 37 -5.95 4.66 8.29
N ASN A 38 -5.37 5.56 7.50
CA ASN A 38 -3.98 5.93 7.69
C ASN A 38 -3.88 7.03 8.75
N ILE A 39 -3.54 6.66 9.99
CA ILE A 39 -3.43 7.59 11.12
C ILE A 39 -1.94 7.83 11.39
N PRO A 40 -1.41 9.03 11.07
CA PRO A 40 -0.03 9.36 11.34
C PRO A 40 0.33 9.24 12.82
N SER A 41 1.51 8.72 13.10
CA SER A 41 1.98 8.39 14.44
C SER A 41 3.48 8.69 14.58
N LYS A 42 3.98 8.60 15.82
CA LYS A 42 5.42 8.75 16.07
C LYS A 42 6.26 7.70 15.31
N VAL A 43 5.70 6.50 15.10
CA VAL A 43 6.37 5.42 14.38
C VAL A 43 6.75 5.85 12.96
N ASP A 44 5.92 6.67 12.30
CA ASP A 44 6.20 7.15 10.95
C ASP A 44 7.41 8.09 10.90
N SER A 45 7.49 9.03 11.85
CA SER A 45 8.67 9.89 12.01
C SER A 45 9.93 9.07 12.33
N ASP A 46 9.81 8.09 13.23
CA ASP A 46 10.93 7.24 13.63
C ASP A 46 11.42 6.40 12.44
N ASN A 47 10.51 5.82 11.65
CA ASN A 47 10.84 5.06 10.44
C ASN A 47 11.51 5.94 9.38
N LEU A 48 11.03 7.17 9.17
CA LEU A 48 11.66 8.10 8.23
C LEU A 48 13.09 8.46 8.67
N ILE A 49 13.30 8.73 9.96
CA ILE A 49 14.62 9.04 10.50
C ILE A 49 15.58 7.86 10.32
N ILE A 50 15.11 6.63 10.57
CA ILE A 50 15.90 5.41 10.37
C ILE A 50 16.26 5.24 8.89
N ALA A 51 15.29 5.33 7.98
CA ALA A 51 15.52 5.18 6.54
C ALA A 51 16.52 6.23 6.00
N ILE A 52 16.47 7.47 6.51
CA ILE A 52 17.47 8.50 6.18
C ILE A 52 18.85 8.16 6.74
N ALA A 53 18.93 7.70 7.98
CA ALA A 53 20.19 7.33 8.62
C ALA A 53 20.86 6.11 7.94
N GLU A 54 20.06 5.19 7.41
CA GLU A 54 20.49 4.01 6.66
C GLU A 54 20.80 4.31 5.18
N GLY A 55 20.44 5.51 4.70
CA GLY A 55 20.69 5.94 3.33
C GLY A 55 19.74 5.35 2.30
N GLU A 56 18.62 4.75 2.74
CA GLU A 56 17.55 4.27 1.86
C GLU A 56 16.81 5.44 1.19
N ILE A 57 16.75 6.56 1.90
CA ILE A 57 16.07 7.80 1.53
C ILE A 57 17.00 8.97 1.86
N THR A 58 16.96 10.04 1.08
CA THR A 58 17.64 11.29 1.44
C THR A 58 16.69 12.31 2.07
N GLU A 59 17.22 13.13 3.00
CA GLU A 59 16.46 14.26 3.57
C GLU A 59 16.05 15.27 2.47
N ALA A 60 16.83 15.38 1.40
CA ALA A 60 16.53 16.24 0.26
C ALA A 60 15.28 15.79 -0.51
N GLU A 61 15.09 14.48 -0.70
CA GLU A 61 13.88 13.92 -1.32
C GLU A 61 12.64 14.20 -0.46
N PHE A 62 12.73 13.96 0.85
CA PHE A 62 11.65 14.26 1.79
C PHE A 62 11.28 15.76 1.79
N ASN A 63 12.28 16.64 1.86
CA ASN A 63 12.05 18.09 1.85
C ASN A 63 11.40 18.55 0.54
N SER A 64 11.86 18.02 -0.60
CA SER A 64 11.28 18.32 -1.92
C SER A 64 9.83 17.86 -2.00
N PHE A 65 9.53 16.65 -1.52
CA PHE A 65 8.16 16.15 -1.43
C PHE A 65 7.27 17.05 -0.58
N CYS A 66 7.75 17.47 0.59
CA CYS A 66 6.98 18.34 1.48
C CYS A 66 6.67 19.69 0.84
N ILE A 67 7.62 20.30 0.14
CA ILE A 67 7.42 21.58 -0.55
C ILE A 67 6.35 21.43 -1.64
N ILE A 68 6.45 20.39 -2.48
CA ILE A 68 5.50 20.14 -3.58
C ILE A 68 4.08 19.94 -3.04
N ASN A 69 3.93 19.27 -1.89
CA ASN A 69 2.64 18.93 -1.31
C ASN A 69 2.17 19.92 -0.22
N ASN A 70 2.86 21.05 -0.03
CA ASN A 70 2.55 22.06 0.98
C ASN A 70 2.45 21.48 2.41
N LEU A 71 3.41 20.63 2.77
CA LEU A 71 3.56 19.98 4.07
C LEU A 71 4.71 20.58 4.87
N GLN A 72 4.77 20.28 6.17
CA GLN A 72 5.86 20.74 7.03
C GLN A 72 7.11 19.87 6.79
N SER A 73 8.18 20.48 6.28
CA SER A 73 9.49 19.85 6.05
C SER A 73 10.26 19.61 7.36
N SER A 74 9.76 18.70 8.20
CA SER A 74 10.43 18.26 9.42
C SER A 74 10.25 16.75 9.57
N VAL A 75 11.36 16.02 9.71
CA VAL A 75 11.35 14.56 9.91
C VAL A 75 10.67 14.15 11.21
N TYR A 76 10.42 15.09 12.13
CA TYR A 76 9.69 14.86 13.37
C TYR A 76 8.18 15.11 13.23
N ASN A 77 7.72 15.68 12.11
CA ASN A 77 6.30 15.88 11.85
C ASN A 77 5.69 14.57 11.34
N CYS A 78 4.90 13.91 12.20
CA CYS A 78 4.33 12.59 11.91
C CYS A 78 3.46 12.57 10.64
N ASP A 79 2.66 13.62 10.41
CA ASP A 79 1.79 13.69 9.23
C ASP A 79 2.59 13.75 7.92
N SER A 80 3.64 14.56 7.88
CA SER A 80 4.51 14.70 6.72
C SER A 80 5.31 13.43 6.48
N ALA A 81 5.84 12.81 7.54
CA ALA A 81 6.54 11.54 7.48
C ALA A 81 5.62 10.41 6.97
N ALA A 82 4.43 10.24 7.55
CA ALA A 82 3.47 9.22 7.14
C ALA A 82 3.05 9.37 5.67
N LYS A 83 2.75 10.60 5.23
CA LYS A 83 2.40 10.87 3.82
C LYS A 83 3.55 10.56 2.87
N PHE A 84 4.77 10.94 3.24
CA PHE A 84 5.94 10.68 2.39
C PHE A 84 6.24 9.18 2.28
N LEU A 85 6.21 8.44 3.39
CA LEU A 85 6.39 6.99 3.40
C LEU A 85 5.29 6.29 2.59
N ALA A 86 4.02 6.69 2.78
CA ALA A 86 2.90 6.19 1.99
C ALA A 86 3.05 6.51 0.49
N PHE A 87 3.60 7.68 0.15
CA PHE A 87 3.90 8.03 -1.24
C PHE A 87 5.01 7.12 -1.81
N LEU A 88 6.08 6.85 -1.08
CA LEU A 88 7.19 6.03 -1.58
C LEU A 88 6.84 4.55 -1.70
N TYR A 89 6.14 4.00 -0.70
CA TYR A 89 5.96 2.56 -0.57
C TYR A 89 4.51 2.09 -0.81
N GLY A 90 3.58 3.03 -0.94
CA GLY A 90 2.15 2.74 -0.84
C GLY A 90 1.71 2.64 0.63
N THR A 91 0.40 2.51 0.84
CA THR A 91 -0.20 2.33 2.15
C THR A 91 -1.21 1.19 2.12
N PRO A 92 -1.34 0.40 3.21
CA PRO A 92 -2.49 -0.47 3.39
C PRO A 92 -3.78 0.36 3.33
N VAL A 93 -4.79 -0.18 2.65
CA VAL A 93 -6.09 0.45 2.43
C VAL A 93 -7.21 -0.36 3.05
N ALA A 94 -7.19 -1.68 2.92
CA ALA A 94 -8.18 -2.55 3.52
C ALA A 94 -7.63 -3.97 3.74
N TRP A 95 -8.22 -4.66 4.70
CA TRP A 95 -8.13 -6.12 4.82
C TRP A 95 -9.37 -6.76 4.24
N ILE A 96 -9.18 -7.88 3.55
CA ILE A 96 -10.23 -8.61 2.87
C ILE A 96 -10.27 -10.02 3.43
N HIS A 97 -11.43 -10.44 3.91
CA HIS A 97 -11.68 -11.78 4.44
C HIS A 97 -12.74 -12.46 3.56
N LEU A 98 -12.31 -13.43 2.75
CA LEU A 98 -13.20 -14.16 1.84
C LEU A 98 -13.33 -15.62 2.26
N PRO A 99 -14.52 -16.22 2.21
CA PRO A 99 -14.67 -17.66 2.43
C PRO A 99 -13.93 -18.47 1.34
N TYR A 100 -13.41 -19.64 1.69
CA TYR A 100 -12.81 -20.58 0.74
C TYR A 100 -13.89 -21.40 0.05
N ASP A 101 -14.65 -20.74 -0.81
CA ASP A 101 -15.69 -21.37 -1.64
C ASP A 101 -15.87 -20.63 -2.96
N ASP A 102 -16.81 -21.10 -3.79
CA ASP A 102 -17.12 -20.48 -5.08
C ASP A 102 -17.61 -19.03 -4.94
N TYR A 103 -18.24 -18.68 -3.81
CA TYR A 103 -18.70 -17.33 -3.54
C TYR A 103 -17.53 -16.40 -3.23
N GLY A 104 -16.61 -16.81 -2.36
CA GLY A 104 -15.39 -16.05 -2.08
C GLY A 104 -14.52 -15.88 -3.31
N LEU A 105 -14.41 -16.90 -4.18
CA LEU A 105 -13.71 -16.79 -5.46
C LEU A 105 -14.38 -15.80 -6.43
N ALA A 106 -15.71 -15.72 -6.45
CA ALA A 106 -16.43 -14.72 -7.24
C ALA A 106 -16.17 -13.30 -6.70
N MET A 107 -16.29 -13.10 -5.38
CA MET A 107 -16.01 -11.82 -4.72
C MET A 107 -14.58 -11.37 -4.90
N PHE A 108 -13.61 -12.29 -4.84
CA PHE A 108 -12.21 -11.98 -5.13
C PHE A 108 -12.03 -11.36 -6.52
N LYS A 109 -12.68 -11.91 -7.55
CA LYS A 109 -12.60 -11.38 -8.92
C LYS A 109 -13.22 -9.99 -9.03
N ASP A 110 -14.34 -9.76 -8.36
CA ASP A 110 -15.01 -8.46 -8.35
C ASP A 110 -14.15 -7.40 -7.65
N ILE A 111 -13.58 -7.75 -6.48
CA ILE A 111 -12.66 -6.87 -5.74
C ILE A 111 -11.38 -6.61 -6.55
N LEU A 112 -10.83 -7.62 -7.21
CA LEU A 112 -9.65 -7.48 -8.07
C LEU A 112 -9.90 -6.53 -9.25
N ASN A 113 -11.05 -6.67 -9.92
CA ASN A 113 -11.44 -5.77 -11.00
C ASN A 113 -11.63 -4.33 -10.49
N TRP A 114 -12.31 -4.17 -9.36
CA TRP A 114 -12.52 -2.86 -8.73
C TRP A 114 -11.19 -2.23 -8.30
N ALA A 115 -10.27 -3.00 -7.70
CA ALA A 115 -8.95 -2.54 -7.32
C ALA A 115 -8.14 -2.06 -8.54
N CYS A 116 -8.19 -2.80 -9.65
CA CYS A 116 -7.55 -2.42 -10.90
C CYS A 116 -8.09 -1.07 -11.44
N GLN A 117 -9.41 -0.87 -11.40
CA GLN A 117 -10.05 0.38 -11.84
C GLN A 117 -9.69 1.58 -10.95
N ASN A 118 -9.38 1.34 -9.67
CA ASN A 118 -9.01 2.37 -8.71
C ASN A 118 -7.49 2.54 -8.54
N ASP A 119 -6.70 1.82 -9.35
CA ASP A 119 -5.24 1.83 -9.34
C ASP A 119 -4.65 1.39 -7.97
N LEU A 120 -5.21 0.31 -7.44
CA LEU A 120 -4.80 -0.36 -6.20
C LEU A 120 -4.24 -1.75 -6.51
N ASN A 121 -3.50 -2.30 -5.55
CA ASN A 121 -2.91 -3.63 -5.64
C ASN A 121 -3.50 -4.54 -4.55
N ILE A 122 -3.62 -5.83 -4.85
CA ILE A 122 -3.97 -6.85 -3.87
C ILE A 122 -2.73 -7.69 -3.59
N GLN A 123 -2.43 -7.90 -2.31
CA GLN A 123 -1.38 -8.77 -1.83
C GLN A 123 -2.02 -9.89 -1.00
N CYS A 124 -1.46 -11.10 -1.07
CA CYS A 124 -1.91 -12.15 -0.17
C CYS A 124 -1.25 -11.96 1.19
N GLY A 125 -2.02 -12.09 2.28
CA GLY A 125 -1.49 -11.94 3.62
C GLY A 125 -0.33 -12.91 3.86
N SER A 126 0.63 -12.50 4.70
CA SER A 126 1.88 -13.22 4.99
C SER A 126 1.72 -14.65 5.53
N ASN A 127 0.47 -15.10 5.80
CA ASN A 127 0.14 -16.43 6.28
C ASN A 127 -0.45 -17.39 5.22
N LEU A 128 -0.62 -16.98 3.96
CA LEU A 128 -1.16 -17.86 2.91
C LEU A 128 -0.18 -18.06 1.74
N HIS A 129 0.11 -19.35 1.45
CA HIS A 129 0.51 -19.79 0.11
C HIS A 129 -0.67 -19.55 -0.83
N CYS A 130 -0.65 -18.40 -1.50
CA CYS A 130 -1.68 -17.98 -2.44
C CYS A 130 -1.47 -18.70 -3.79
N GLU A 131 -1.71 -20.01 -3.85
CA GLU A 131 -1.79 -20.73 -5.12
C GLU A 131 -3.18 -20.56 -5.76
N LEU A 132 -3.57 -19.30 -6.01
CA LEU A 132 -4.73 -19.03 -6.87
C LEU A 132 -4.28 -19.28 -8.31
N SER A 133 -4.56 -20.48 -8.82
CA SER A 133 -4.29 -20.95 -10.19
C SER A 133 -5.14 -20.25 -11.27
N THR A 134 -5.25 -18.93 -11.18
CA THR A 134 -5.76 -18.10 -12.27
C THR A 134 -4.57 -17.37 -12.88
N ASN A 135 -4.57 -17.21 -14.21
CA ASN A 135 -3.51 -16.55 -15.00
C ASN A 135 -3.25 -15.07 -14.65
N VAL A 136 -3.58 -14.63 -13.44
CA VAL A 136 -3.25 -13.31 -12.91
C VAL A 136 -2.04 -13.47 -12.01
N LYS A 137 -0.85 -13.19 -12.55
CA LYS A 137 0.36 -13.13 -11.73
C LYS A 137 0.17 -12.01 -10.70
N PRO A 138 0.21 -12.30 -9.38
CA PRO A 138 0.44 -11.25 -8.40
C PRO A 138 1.73 -10.51 -8.80
N VAL A 139 1.64 -9.19 -8.95
CA VAL A 139 2.81 -8.35 -9.20
C VAL A 139 3.55 -8.23 -7.88
N TYR A 140 4.42 -9.21 -7.60
CA TYR A 140 5.43 -9.09 -6.57
C TYR A 140 6.49 -8.11 -7.07
N TRP A 141 6.66 -7.00 -6.38
CA TRP A 141 7.75 -6.07 -6.64
C TRP A 141 9.00 -6.62 -5.99
N ASP A 142 9.79 -7.36 -6.77
CA ASP A 142 11.18 -7.61 -6.43
C ASP A 142 11.93 -6.28 -6.49
N ASN A 143 12.55 -5.92 -5.36
CA ASN A 143 13.63 -4.96 -5.13
C ASN A 143 13.90 -3.96 -6.27
N ILE A 144 13.67 -2.67 -5.98
CA ILE A 144 14.29 -1.57 -6.72
C ILE A 144 15.81 -1.66 -6.50
N SER A 145 16.47 -2.50 -7.29
CA SER A 145 17.92 -2.44 -7.46
C SER A 145 18.20 -1.23 -8.34
N THR A 146 18.98 -0.31 -7.80
CA THR A 146 19.58 0.85 -8.44
C THR A 146 20.30 0.45 -9.74
N GLY A 147 19.59 0.56 -10.87
CA GLY A 147 20.13 0.36 -12.21
C GLY A 147 20.59 1.68 -12.81
N SER A 148 21.90 1.88 -12.80
CA SER A 148 22.61 3.01 -13.42
C SER A 148 22.30 3.11 -14.93
N ILE A 149 21.86 4.30 -15.36
CA ILE A 149 21.81 4.66 -16.77
C ILE A 149 23.22 5.08 -17.17
N THR A 150 23.96 4.20 -17.83
CA THR A 150 25.10 4.60 -18.65
C THR A 150 24.56 5.14 -19.98
N SER A 151 24.69 6.43 -20.18
CA SER A 151 24.52 7.07 -21.49
C SER A 151 25.77 6.78 -22.34
N ASP A 152 25.65 5.89 -23.32
CA ASP A 152 26.65 5.82 -24.39
C ASP A 152 26.34 6.89 -25.44
N SER A 153 27.43 7.54 -25.85
CA SER A 153 27.54 8.68 -26.76
C SER A 153 27.59 8.26 -28.23
#